data_AF-A0A1V3NXZ4-F1
#
_entry.id   AF-A0A1V3NXZ4-F1
#
_cell.length_a   1.000
_cell.length_b   1.000
_cell.length_c   1.000
_cell.angle_alpha   90.00
_cell.angle_beta   90.00
_cell.angle_gamma   90.00
#
_symmetry.space_group_name_H-M   'P 1'
#
loop_
_entity.id
_entity.type
_entity.pdbx_description
1 polymer ?
#
loop_
_entity_poly.entity_id
_entity_poly.type
_entity_poly.pdbx_seq_one_letter_code
_entity_poly.pdbx_strand_id
1 'polypeptide(L)'
;MASSIDLPSIVSGVYKLLEPLEPTDRAKVVRSALTLLGDDSNSPKSSATGNSDSGADNGGAFGTKATRWMSQNGIDESVLGEIFHKDGTEVEIIVNDVPGEGKRGKSQNCYLLSGIRSFLESDEAKFSESDAVSLCKHMGCHDSANHAKTRVSLGNLVAGTKTSGYTLPAPGLRAAAELVKKMATSA
;
A
#
# COMPACT_ATOMS: atom_id res chain seq x y z
N MET A 1 37.31 11.05 25.33
CA MET A 1 37.96 9.95 24.58
C MET A 1 37.12 9.73 23.34
N ALA A 2 37.66 10.00 22.14
CA ALA A 2 36.93 9.77 20.91
C ALA A 2 36.98 8.26 20.60
N SER A 3 35.84 7.58 20.68
CA SER A 3 35.73 6.19 20.23
C SER A 3 35.96 6.18 18.72
N SER A 4 37.12 5.69 18.29
CA SER A 4 37.40 5.44 16.87
C SER A 4 36.40 4.41 16.36
N ILE A 5 35.59 4.80 15.38
CA ILE A 5 34.61 3.92 14.75
C ILE A 5 35.38 2.86 13.96
N ASP A 6 35.26 1.59 14.37
CA ASP A 6 35.91 0.46 13.72
C ASP A 6 35.06 -0.04 12.53
N LEU A 7 35.29 0.57 11.36
CA LEU A 7 34.57 0.26 10.13
C LEU A 7 34.61 -1.25 9.76
N PRO A 8 35.75 -1.96 9.84
CA PRO A 8 35.81 -3.41 9.61
C PRO A 8 34.84 -4.23 10.47
N SER A 9 34.73 -3.94 11.76
CA SER A 9 33.81 -4.66 12.65
C SER A 9 32.34 -4.42 12.28
N ILE A 10 32.00 -3.17 11.92
CA ILE A 10 30.65 -2.80 11.47
C ILE A 10 30.29 -3.53 10.18
N VAL A 11 31.19 -3.54 9.20
CA VAL A 11 30.97 -4.25 7.92
C VAL A 11 30.78 -5.75 8.15
N SER A 12 31.55 -6.36 9.06
CA SER A 12 31.38 -7.76 9.43
C SER A 12 30.03 -8.03 10.09
N GLY A 13 29.55 -7.11 10.94
CA GLY A 13 28.22 -7.17 11.55
C GLY A 13 27.10 -7.09 10.51
N VAL A 14 27.18 -6.11 9.58
CA VAL A 14 26.21 -5.95 8.49
C VAL A 14 26.21 -7.18 7.58
N TYR A 15 27.38 -7.73 7.24
CA TYR A 15 27.46 -8.95 6.43
C TYR A 15 26.71 -10.12 7.06
N LYS A 16 26.91 -10.40 8.36
CA LYS A 16 26.21 -11.49 9.07
C LYS A 16 24.69 -11.33 9.08
N LEU A 17 24.21 -10.09 9.14
CA LEU A 17 22.77 -9.79 9.10
C LEU A 17 22.18 -9.98 7.69
N LEU A 18 22.99 -9.76 6.66
CA LEU A 18 22.57 -9.88 5.26
C LEU A 18 22.80 -11.28 4.67
N GLU A 19 23.69 -12.08 5.25
CA GLU A 19 24.03 -13.44 4.81
C GLU A 19 22.83 -14.38 4.60
N PRO A 20 21.81 -14.43 5.48
CA PRO A 20 20.67 -15.33 5.29
C PRO A 20 19.62 -14.82 4.29
N LEU A 21 19.75 -13.58 3.80
CA LEU A 21 18.78 -12.96 2.90
C LEU A 21 19.11 -13.24 1.43
N GLU A 22 18.08 -13.27 0.58
CA GLU A 22 18.23 -13.31 -0.88
C GLU A 22 18.87 -12.00 -1.39
N PRO A 23 19.59 -12.00 -2.54
CA PRO A 23 20.29 -10.83 -3.03
C PRO A 23 19.41 -9.58 -3.20
N THR A 24 18.14 -9.79 -3.59
CA THR A 24 17.13 -8.72 -3.71
C THR A 24 16.79 -8.11 -2.35
N ASP A 25 16.64 -8.94 -1.32
CA ASP A 25 16.26 -8.50 0.02
C ASP A 25 17.42 -7.81 0.75
N ARG A 26 18.67 -8.19 0.45
CA ARG A 26 19.86 -7.50 0.99
C ARG A 26 19.89 -6.03 0.55
N ALA A 27 19.63 -5.77 -0.73
CA ALA A 27 19.61 -4.41 -1.26
C ALA A 27 18.46 -3.60 -0.66
N LYS A 28 17.29 -4.22 -0.46
CA LYS A 28 16.11 -3.61 0.18
C LYS A 28 16.38 -3.19 1.62
N VAL A 29 16.98 -4.07 2.42
CA VAL A 29 17.30 -3.81 3.83
C VAL A 29 18.35 -2.69 3.97
N VAL A 30 19.40 -2.72 3.14
CA VAL A 30 20.45 -1.68 3.16
C VAL A 30 19.90 -0.32 2.74
N ARG A 31 19.09 -0.26 1.66
CA ARG A 31 18.47 0.99 1.23
C ARG A 31 17.51 1.53 2.29
N SER A 32 16.68 0.68 2.88
CA SER A 32 15.76 1.10 3.96
C SER A 32 16.52 1.66 5.16
N ALA A 33 17.64 1.06 5.52
CA ALA A 33 18.51 1.59 6.57
C ALA A 33 19.07 2.97 6.20
N LEU A 34 19.55 3.17 4.97
CA LEU A 34 20.07 4.46 4.50
C LEU A 34 18.98 5.55 4.45
N THR A 35 17.75 5.19 4.06
CA THR A 35 16.61 6.11 4.10
C THR A 35 16.26 6.53 5.54
N LEU A 36 16.27 5.59 6.50
CA LEU A 36 16.08 5.89 7.93
C LEU A 36 17.19 6.76 8.51
N LEU A 37 18.40 6.68 7.97
CA LEU A 37 19.53 7.53 8.33
C LEU A 37 19.50 8.91 7.64
N GLY A 38 18.61 9.11 6.65
CA GLY A 38 18.45 10.37 5.93
C GLY A 38 19.40 10.58 4.74
N ASP A 39 20.07 9.52 4.27
CA ASP A 39 21.12 9.63 3.23
C ASP A 39 20.58 9.71 1.78
N ASP A 40 19.28 9.57 1.55
CA ASP A 40 18.65 9.52 0.20
C ASP A 40 18.33 10.92 -0.40
N SER A 41 19.33 11.82 -0.48
CA SER A 41 19.14 13.21 -0.97
C SER A 41 19.66 13.51 -2.38
N ASN A 42 19.98 12.53 -3.24
CA ASN A 42 20.53 12.88 -4.56
C ASN A 42 20.19 11.91 -5.71
N SER A 43 19.19 12.28 -6.52
CA SER A 43 19.16 11.94 -7.94
C SER A 43 18.48 13.06 -8.75
N PRO A 44 19.00 13.45 -9.92
CA PRO A 44 18.77 14.77 -10.51
C PRO A 44 17.44 14.87 -11.27
N LYS A 45 16.76 16.01 -11.10
CA LYS A 45 15.62 16.47 -11.90
C LYS A 45 16.06 16.80 -13.32
N SER A 46 15.43 16.18 -14.32
CA SER A 46 15.48 16.62 -15.72
C SER A 46 14.13 17.20 -16.12
N SER A 47 14.12 18.50 -16.38
CA SER A 47 13.01 19.29 -16.92
C SER A 47 12.97 19.21 -18.45
N ALA A 48 11.80 18.90 -19.03
CA ALA A 48 11.45 19.33 -20.39
C ALA A 48 9.93 19.32 -20.63
N THR A 49 9.44 20.44 -21.15
CA THR A 49 8.07 20.70 -21.62
C THR A 49 7.83 20.07 -23.00
N GLY A 50 6.68 19.41 -23.21
CA GLY A 50 6.22 18.99 -24.54
C GLY A 50 4.93 18.18 -24.50
N ASN A 51 3.84 18.78 -24.98
CA ASN A 51 2.50 18.19 -25.08
C ASN A 51 2.38 17.28 -26.30
N SER A 52 2.26 15.96 -26.10
CA SER A 52 1.69 15.00 -27.06
C SER A 52 1.08 13.79 -26.32
N ASP A 53 -0.17 13.53 -26.64
CA ASP A 53 -0.97 12.35 -26.28
C ASP A 53 -0.34 11.06 -26.83
N SER A 54 0.13 10.18 -25.93
CA SER A 54 0.32 8.73 -26.10
C SER A 54 0.90 8.17 -24.81
N GLY A 55 0.38 7.02 -24.36
CA GLY A 55 0.73 6.38 -23.10
C GLY A 55 2.21 6.01 -22.94
N ALA A 56 2.51 5.66 -21.68
CA ALA A 56 3.79 5.28 -21.08
C ALA A 56 4.48 6.40 -20.29
N ASP A 57 4.47 6.18 -18.97
CA ASP A 57 5.54 6.51 -18.05
C ASP A 57 5.86 8.00 -17.82
N ASN A 58 4.90 8.72 -17.21
CA ASN A 58 5.31 9.72 -16.24
C ASN A 58 5.63 8.95 -14.96
N GLY A 59 6.92 8.91 -14.60
CA GLY A 59 7.46 8.29 -13.39
C GLY A 59 6.99 8.92 -12.08
N GLY A 60 5.68 9.12 -11.92
CA GLY A 60 5.04 9.27 -10.62
C GLY A 60 4.88 7.89 -10.00
N ALA A 61 4.85 7.83 -8.67
CA ALA A 61 4.75 6.58 -7.95
C ALA A 61 3.48 5.78 -8.30
N PHE A 62 2.41 6.40 -8.82
CA PHE A 62 1.12 5.75 -9.10
C PHE A 62 0.48 6.20 -10.43
N GLY A 63 -0.56 5.49 -10.86
CA GLY A 63 -1.37 5.84 -12.04
C GLY A 63 -2.06 7.20 -11.97
N THR A 64 -2.59 7.68 -13.10
CA THR A 64 -3.16 9.04 -13.21
C THR A 64 -4.42 9.23 -12.37
N LYS A 65 -5.34 8.27 -12.36
CA LYS A 65 -6.57 8.34 -11.56
C LYS A 65 -6.25 8.18 -10.07
N ALA A 66 -5.34 7.30 -9.71
CA ALA A 66 -4.85 7.11 -8.35
C ALA A 66 -4.22 8.40 -7.80
N THR A 67 -3.30 9.00 -8.55
CA THR A 67 -2.67 10.28 -8.21
C THR A 67 -3.70 11.40 -8.03
N ARG A 68 -4.71 11.45 -8.92
CA ARG A 68 -5.81 12.42 -8.79
C ARG A 68 -6.65 12.18 -7.54
N TRP A 69 -7.00 10.93 -7.25
CA TRP A 69 -7.77 10.58 -6.05
C TRP A 69 -6.99 10.93 -4.77
N MET A 70 -5.69 10.65 -4.74
CA MET A 70 -4.80 11.04 -3.65
C MET A 70 -4.85 12.55 -3.40
N SER A 71 -4.60 13.35 -4.44
CA SER A 71 -4.64 14.81 -4.37
C SER A 71 -6.01 15.34 -3.92
N GLN A 72 -7.11 14.79 -4.44
CA GLN A 72 -8.47 15.20 -4.06
C GLN A 72 -8.81 14.92 -2.60
N ASN A 73 -8.16 13.95 -1.98
CA ASN A 73 -8.42 13.56 -0.61
C ASN A 73 -7.32 14.03 0.35
N GLY A 74 -6.27 14.69 -0.12
CA GLY A 74 -5.13 15.10 0.71
C GLY A 74 -4.37 13.90 1.27
N ILE A 75 -4.15 12.88 0.44
CA ILE A 75 -3.36 11.69 0.78
C ILE A 75 -2.01 11.82 0.08
N ASP A 76 -0.96 12.00 0.86
CA ASP A 76 0.41 12.04 0.35
C ASP A 76 1.02 10.64 0.25
N GLU A 77 2.12 10.51 -0.51
CA GLU A 77 2.81 9.22 -0.67
C GLU A 77 3.35 8.67 0.66
N SER A 78 3.75 9.53 1.59
CA SER A 78 4.19 9.12 2.93
C SER A 78 3.07 8.42 3.71
N VAL A 79 1.86 8.98 3.68
CA VAL A 79 0.65 8.40 4.31
C VAL A 79 0.32 7.04 3.70
N LEU A 80 0.46 6.89 2.38
CA LEU A 80 0.29 5.58 1.75
C LEU A 80 1.41 4.62 2.13
N GLY A 81 2.65 5.09 2.23
CA GLY A 81 3.82 4.27 2.56
C GLY A 81 3.75 3.59 3.94
N GLU A 82 2.94 4.10 4.86
CA GLU A 82 2.66 3.46 6.15
C GLU A 82 1.72 2.25 6.03
N ILE A 83 0.90 2.20 4.98
CA ILE A 83 -0.16 1.21 4.80
C ILE A 83 0.16 0.24 3.66
N PHE A 84 0.80 0.74 2.62
CA PHE A 84 1.09 0.06 1.38
C PHE A 84 2.57 0.15 1.06
N HIS A 85 3.12 -0.94 0.55
CA HIS A 85 4.44 -0.95 -0.08
C HIS A 85 4.27 -1.15 -1.58
N LYS A 86 4.97 -0.34 -2.38
CA LYS A 86 4.95 -0.47 -3.83
C LYS A 86 6.34 -0.88 -4.34
N ASP A 87 6.40 -2.00 -5.06
CA ASP A 87 7.59 -2.50 -5.74
C ASP A 87 7.30 -2.62 -7.24
N GLY A 88 7.87 -1.71 -8.03
CA GLY A 88 7.55 -1.61 -9.45
C GLY A 88 6.07 -1.31 -9.66
N THR A 89 5.33 -2.24 -10.26
CA THR A 89 3.86 -2.14 -10.44
C THR A 89 3.07 -2.77 -9.30
N GLU A 90 3.67 -3.69 -8.54
CA GLU A 90 2.97 -4.44 -7.51
C GLU A 90 2.79 -3.58 -6.25
N VAL A 91 1.60 -3.64 -5.68
CA VAL A 91 1.28 -2.96 -4.41
C VAL A 91 0.89 -4.02 -3.39
N GLU A 92 1.54 -4.00 -2.24
CA GLU A 92 1.26 -4.88 -1.10
C GLU A 92 0.71 -4.07 0.08
N ILE A 93 -0.09 -4.71 0.93
CA ILE A 93 -0.59 -4.12 2.18
C ILE A 93 0.34 -4.60 3.31
N ILE A 94 0.94 -3.67 4.04
CA ILE A 94 1.98 -3.97 5.03
C ILE A 94 1.54 -3.78 6.50
N VAL A 95 0.29 -3.36 6.72
CA VAL A 95 -0.26 -3.21 8.07
C VAL A 95 -0.58 -4.56 8.71
N ASN A 96 -0.49 -4.64 10.04
CA ASN A 96 -0.84 -5.84 10.80
C ASN A 96 -2.27 -5.85 11.35
N ASP A 97 -2.96 -4.70 11.34
CA ASP A 97 -4.35 -4.61 11.74
C ASP A 97 -5.10 -3.58 10.88
N VAL A 98 -6.42 -3.75 10.80
CA VAL A 98 -7.33 -2.84 10.13
C VAL A 98 -8.33 -2.32 11.17
N PRO A 99 -8.54 -1.00 11.28
CA PRO A 99 -9.48 -0.46 12.24
C PRO A 99 -10.91 -0.90 11.90
N GLY A 100 -11.78 -1.03 12.89
CA GLY A 100 -13.18 -1.38 12.68
C GLY A 100 -13.83 -2.00 13.91
N GLU A 101 -15.13 -1.79 14.07
CA GLU A 101 -15.89 -2.37 15.17
C GLU A 101 -16.15 -3.86 14.92
N GLY A 102 -15.48 -4.70 15.72
CA GLY A 102 -15.55 -6.15 15.63
C GLY A 102 -15.12 -6.72 14.27
N LYS A 103 -15.33 -8.03 14.09
CA LYS A 103 -14.94 -8.74 12.86
C LYS A 103 -15.63 -8.20 11.62
N ARG A 104 -16.89 -7.77 11.77
CA ARG A 104 -17.71 -7.22 10.68
C ARG A 104 -17.15 -5.91 10.15
N GLY A 105 -16.88 -4.93 11.02
CA GLY A 105 -16.34 -3.63 10.62
C GLY A 105 -14.93 -3.78 10.03
N LYS A 106 -14.07 -4.59 10.64
CA LYS A 106 -12.74 -4.90 10.10
C LYS A 106 -12.84 -5.54 8.71
N SER A 107 -13.71 -6.53 8.53
CA SER A 107 -13.94 -7.17 7.23
C SER A 107 -14.39 -6.17 6.16
N GLN A 108 -15.31 -5.25 6.48
CA GLN A 108 -15.72 -4.20 5.53
C GLN A 108 -14.54 -3.33 5.10
N ASN A 109 -13.68 -2.96 6.05
CA ASN A 109 -12.50 -2.15 5.76
C ASN A 109 -11.44 -2.91 4.96
N CYS A 110 -11.31 -4.23 5.14
CA CYS A 110 -10.49 -5.07 4.27
C CYS A 110 -10.96 -5.01 2.80
N TYR A 111 -12.27 -5.00 2.54
CA TYR A 111 -12.78 -4.84 1.17
C TYR A 111 -12.36 -3.48 0.56
N LEU A 112 -12.41 -2.41 1.35
CA LEU A 112 -11.97 -1.09 0.90
C LEU A 112 -10.45 -1.07 0.63
N LEU A 113 -9.64 -1.65 1.51
CA LEU A 113 -8.19 -1.74 1.32
C LEU A 113 -7.80 -2.58 0.10
N SER A 114 -8.49 -3.70 -0.15
CA SER A 114 -8.25 -4.50 -1.37
C SER A 114 -8.55 -3.72 -2.63
N GLY A 115 -9.60 -2.90 -2.64
CA GLY A 115 -9.91 -2.04 -3.78
C GLY A 115 -8.92 -0.89 -3.95
N ILE A 116 -8.39 -0.33 -2.86
CA ILE A 116 -7.34 0.70 -2.94
C ILE A 116 -6.00 0.11 -3.39
N ARG A 117 -5.62 -1.07 -2.88
CA ARG A 117 -4.43 -1.79 -3.34
C ARG A 117 -4.46 -1.93 -4.87
N SER A 118 -5.53 -2.48 -5.42
CA SER A 118 -5.63 -2.67 -6.87
C SER A 118 -5.71 -1.36 -7.64
N PHE A 119 -6.31 -0.32 -7.05
CA PHE A 119 -6.35 1.01 -7.64
C PHE A 119 -4.97 1.67 -7.73
N LEU A 120 -4.15 1.53 -6.70
CA LEU A 120 -2.77 2.03 -6.69
C LEU A 120 -1.87 1.25 -7.65
N GLU A 121 -2.11 -0.05 -7.80
CA GLU A 121 -1.37 -0.95 -8.69
C GLU A 121 -1.72 -0.76 -10.18
N SER A 122 -3.00 -0.60 -10.51
CA SER A 122 -3.50 -0.69 -11.91
C SER A 122 -4.29 0.53 -12.41
N ASP A 123 -4.50 1.55 -11.58
CA ASP A 123 -5.39 2.68 -11.86
C ASP A 123 -6.88 2.28 -11.99
N GLU A 124 -7.22 1.05 -11.61
CA GLU A 124 -8.58 0.52 -11.52
C GLU A 124 -8.84 -0.08 -10.14
N ALA A 125 -9.84 0.44 -9.43
CA ALA A 125 -10.23 -0.06 -8.11
C ALA A 125 -11.06 -1.35 -8.21
N LYS A 126 -10.58 -2.34 -8.96
CA LYS A 126 -11.25 -3.62 -9.21
C LYS A 126 -10.49 -4.75 -8.52
N PHE A 127 -11.19 -5.65 -7.84
CA PHE A 127 -10.57 -6.70 -7.03
C PHE A 127 -11.47 -7.94 -6.95
N SER A 128 -10.90 -9.09 -6.61
CA SER A 128 -11.65 -10.34 -6.48
C SER A 128 -12.20 -10.55 -5.06
N GLU A 129 -13.20 -11.43 -4.92
CA GLU A 129 -13.63 -11.87 -3.59
C GLU A 129 -12.50 -12.54 -2.82
N SER A 130 -11.66 -13.32 -3.52
CA SER A 130 -10.53 -14.01 -2.93
C SER A 130 -9.52 -13.05 -2.32
N ASP A 131 -9.22 -11.91 -2.96
CA ASP A 131 -8.24 -10.95 -2.43
C ASP A 131 -8.71 -10.36 -1.11
N ALA A 132 -9.98 -9.93 -1.05
CA ALA A 132 -10.57 -9.39 0.17
C ALA A 132 -10.69 -10.45 1.27
N VAL A 133 -11.05 -11.69 0.93
CA VAL A 133 -11.13 -12.80 1.89
C VAL A 133 -9.75 -13.15 2.44
N SER A 134 -8.73 -13.22 1.59
CA SER A 134 -7.35 -13.49 1.99
C SER A 134 -6.85 -12.42 2.95
N LEU A 135 -7.13 -11.14 2.65
CA LEU A 135 -6.81 -10.05 3.56
C LEU A 135 -7.57 -10.17 4.89
N CYS A 136 -8.87 -10.48 4.87
CA CYS A 136 -9.65 -10.70 6.10
C CYS A 136 -9.07 -11.83 6.96
N LYS A 137 -8.56 -12.91 6.34
CA LYS A 137 -7.93 -14.03 7.06
C LYS A 137 -6.61 -13.60 7.67
N HIS A 138 -5.78 -12.89 6.90
CA HIS A 138 -4.51 -12.35 7.37
C HIS A 138 -4.70 -11.43 8.58
N MET A 139 -5.73 -10.57 8.54
CA MET A 139 -6.10 -9.66 9.64
C MET A 139 -6.90 -10.33 10.78
N GLY A 140 -7.10 -11.65 10.74
CA GLY A 140 -7.85 -12.39 11.77
C GLY A 140 -9.34 -12.00 11.90
N CYS A 141 -9.90 -11.28 10.93
CA CYS A 141 -11.26 -10.76 10.97
C CYS A 141 -12.25 -11.55 10.10
N HIS A 142 -11.78 -12.57 9.37
CA HIS A 142 -12.64 -13.42 8.55
C HIS A 142 -13.62 -14.23 9.40
N ASP A 143 -14.91 -13.97 9.19
CA ASP A 143 -16.02 -14.74 9.73
C ASP A 143 -16.74 -15.43 8.57
N SER A 144 -16.45 -16.72 8.34
CA SER A 144 -16.98 -17.49 7.21
C SER A 144 -18.51 -17.62 7.24
N ALA A 145 -19.11 -17.71 8.42
CA ALA A 145 -20.55 -17.87 8.57
C ALA A 145 -21.31 -16.57 8.22
N ASN A 146 -20.72 -15.41 8.53
CA ASN A 146 -21.35 -14.11 8.30
C ASN A 146 -20.79 -13.35 7.08
N HIS A 147 -19.77 -13.87 6.40
CA HIS A 147 -19.05 -13.13 5.36
C HIS A 147 -19.96 -12.60 4.24
N ALA A 148 -20.92 -13.41 3.79
CA ALA A 148 -21.87 -13.00 2.76
C ALA A 148 -22.75 -11.82 3.22
N LYS A 149 -23.20 -11.83 4.48
CA LYS A 149 -23.99 -10.73 5.07
C LYS A 149 -23.14 -9.47 5.22
N THR A 150 -21.91 -9.62 5.69
CA THR A 150 -20.95 -8.51 5.79
C THR A 150 -20.73 -7.87 4.42
N ARG A 151 -20.53 -8.69 3.39
CA ARG A 151 -20.38 -8.20 2.02
C ARG A 151 -21.61 -7.44 1.53
N VAL A 152 -22.82 -7.99 1.68
CA VAL A 152 -24.06 -7.31 1.26
C VAL A 152 -24.22 -5.97 1.97
N SER A 153 -23.81 -5.89 3.24
CA SER A 153 -23.88 -4.65 4.01
C SER A 153 -22.91 -3.54 3.61
N LEU A 154 -21.98 -3.80 2.67
CA LEU A 154 -21.17 -2.74 2.05
C LEU A 154 -22.03 -1.81 1.19
N GLY A 155 -23.22 -2.24 0.75
CA GLY A 155 -24.18 -1.40 0.05
C GLY A 155 -23.58 -0.75 -1.19
N ASN A 156 -23.63 0.59 -1.27
CA ASN A 156 -23.11 1.35 -2.39
C ASN A 156 -21.60 1.63 -2.32
N LEU A 157 -20.89 1.15 -1.28
CA LEU A 157 -19.45 1.30 -1.17
C LEU A 157 -18.69 0.32 -2.07
N VAL A 158 -19.31 -0.81 -2.40
CA VAL A 158 -18.72 -1.83 -3.26
C VAL A 158 -19.76 -2.29 -4.26
N ALA A 159 -19.43 -2.20 -5.54
CA ALA A 159 -20.28 -2.65 -6.64
C ALA A 159 -19.71 -3.93 -7.27
N GLY A 160 -20.58 -4.76 -7.85
CA GLY A 160 -20.18 -5.99 -8.55
C GLY A 160 -20.64 -7.25 -7.84
N THR A 161 -20.11 -8.39 -8.28
CA THR A 161 -20.51 -9.72 -7.83
C THR A 161 -19.29 -10.61 -7.64
N LYS A 162 -19.48 -11.75 -6.97
CA LYS A 162 -18.41 -12.74 -6.76
C LYS A 162 -17.78 -13.21 -8.06
N THR A 163 -18.57 -13.35 -9.12
CA THR A 163 -18.13 -13.87 -10.43
C THR A 163 -17.49 -12.79 -11.29
N SER A 164 -17.99 -11.55 -11.26
CA SER A 164 -17.44 -10.43 -12.04
C SER A 164 -16.25 -9.73 -11.36
N GLY A 165 -15.99 -10.05 -10.10
CA GLY A 165 -15.20 -9.20 -9.21
C GLY A 165 -15.99 -7.99 -8.73
N TYR A 166 -15.37 -7.27 -7.81
CA TYR A 166 -15.91 -6.09 -7.17
C TYR A 166 -15.13 -4.85 -7.59
N THR A 167 -15.76 -3.68 -7.45
CA THR A 167 -15.10 -2.40 -7.65
C THR A 167 -15.53 -1.38 -6.59
N LEU A 168 -14.66 -0.41 -6.32
CA LEU A 168 -14.99 0.76 -5.50
C LEU A 168 -15.57 1.88 -6.40
N PRO A 169 -16.89 2.10 -6.40
CA PRO A 169 -17.46 3.30 -6.99
C PRO A 169 -17.09 4.54 -6.16
N ALA A 170 -17.48 5.73 -6.62
CA ALA A 170 -17.14 6.99 -5.95
C ALA A 170 -17.45 7.04 -4.44
N PRO A 171 -18.58 6.50 -3.91
CA PRO A 171 -18.79 6.41 -2.47
C PRO A 171 -17.76 5.51 -1.76
N GLY A 172 -17.41 4.38 -2.37
CA GLY A 172 -16.38 3.47 -1.87
C GLY A 172 -14.99 4.09 -1.82
N LEU A 173 -14.60 4.80 -2.90
CA LEU A 173 -13.32 5.51 -2.97
C LEU A 173 -13.22 6.63 -1.93
N ARG A 174 -14.31 7.32 -1.61
CA ARG A 174 -14.33 8.30 -0.51
C ARG A 174 -14.22 7.64 0.85
N ALA A 175 -14.99 6.58 1.11
CA ALA A 175 -14.90 5.84 2.36
C ALA A 175 -13.51 5.24 2.58
N ALA A 176 -12.87 4.75 1.52
CA ALA A 176 -11.53 4.22 1.58
C ALA A 176 -10.47 5.30 1.83
N ALA A 177 -10.65 6.52 1.31
CA ALA A 177 -9.77 7.65 1.63
C ALA A 177 -9.82 8.01 3.12
N GLU A 178 -11.01 8.05 3.71
CA GLU A 178 -11.20 8.29 5.14
C GLU A 178 -10.59 7.16 6.00
N LEU A 179 -10.69 5.92 5.53
CA LEU A 179 -10.02 4.77 6.16
C LEU A 179 -8.50 4.92 6.15
N VAL A 180 -7.91 5.26 4.99
CA VAL A 180 -6.46 5.46 4.85
C VAL A 180 -5.97 6.53 5.81
N LYS A 181 -6.63 7.69 5.87
CA LYS A 181 -6.28 8.77 6.81
C LYS A 181 -6.36 8.30 8.26
N LYS A 182 -7.43 7.58 8.62
CA LYS A 182 -7.63 7.06 9.97
C LYS A 182 -6.49 6.11 10.37
N MET A 183 -6.04 5.27 9.45
CA MET A 183 -4.96 4.31 9.69
C MET A 183 -3.62 5.01 9.88
N ALA A 184 -3.28 6.00 9.05
CA ALA A 184 -2.04 6.76 9.19
C ALA A 184 -2.00 7.66 10.44
N THR A 185 -3.15 8.05 10.98
CA THR A 185 -3.18 8.80 12.26
C THR A 185 -3.10 7.88 13.49
N SER A 186 -3.24 6.56 13.29
CA SER A 186 -3.28 5.56 14.37
C SER A 186 -2.02 4.68 14.42
N ALA A 187 -1.07 4.90 13.50
CA ALA A 187 0.26 4.28 13.47
C ALA A 187 1.22 5.05 14.38
#